data_AF-A0ABD6IE43-F1
#
_entry.id   AF-A0ABD6IE43-F1
#
_cell.length_a   1.000
_cell.length_b   1.000
_cell.length_c   1.000
_cell.angle_alpha   90.00
_cell.angle_beta   90.00
_cell.angle_gamma   90.00
#
_symmetry.space_group_name_H-M   'P 1'
#
loop_
_entity.id
_entity.type
_entity.pdbx_description
1 polymer ?
#
loop_
_entity_poly.entity_id
_entity_poly.type
_entity_poly.pdbx_seq_one_letter_code
_entity_poly.pdbx_strand_id
1 'polypeptide(L)'
;MTNTTPYQFKSEQDLQNYFKNLFDLVYLLEATQAKALIQLTQNKPERAVDFLAKITTDSSGQNNIQKLNKEEIKRLNLNSINDFVDNDLIIFTPTNTLKYGIQRKDWYYQIPMFKAFWATAENKTGSPGDYSFRRIAFELLAAFCYQKGMPPYVSNMMLEPGKNRLTYDEVFQKIFKLNNVDYKYKTFKDFKKAMYKEVLAKQDKLKKINDFNYEYTKFQGSSKIETPSFYFKNVDKIVEEILKEIFIIHIL
;
A
#
# COMPACT_ATOMS: atom_id res chain seq x y z
N MET A 1 12.77 10.35 1.65
CA MET A 1 13.47 9.92 0.44
C MET A 1 13.01 10.80 -0.70
N THR A 2 13.92 11.60 -1.24
CA THR A 2 13.69 12.47 -2.40
C THR A 2 14.70 12.07 -3.46
N ASN A 3 14.33 12.25 -4.74
CA ASN A 3 15.32 12.21 -5.80
C ASN A 3 16.38 13.28 -5.50
N THR A 4 17.64 12.87 -5.44
CA THR A 4 18.77 13.73 -5.09
C THR A 4 19.34 14.49 -6.30
N THR A 5 18.91 14.19 -7.52
CA THR A 5 19.44 14.81 -8.75
C THR A 5 18.36 15.11 -9.79
N PRO A 6 18.31 16.32 -10.35
CA PRO A 6 17.29 16.70 -11.35
C PRO A 6 17.43 15.94 -12.69
N TYR A 7 18.56 15.25 -12.91
CA TYR A 7 18.88 14.54 -14.17
C TYR A 7 18.62 13.03 -14.11
N GLN A 8 18.03 12.51 -13.03
CA GLN A 8 17.83 11.06 -12.88
C GLN A 8 16.81 10.49 -13.87
N PHE A 9 15.86 11.30 -14.34
CA PHE A 9 14.82 10.87 -15.28
C PHE A 9 15.04 11.54 -16.63
N LYS A 10 15.58 10.80 -17.60
CA LYS A 10 15.82 11.29 -18.97
C LYS A 10 14.74 10.81 -19.94
N SER A 11 13.96 9.82 -19.53
CA SER A 11 12.88 9.22 -20.30
C SER A 11 11.73 8.77 -19.39
N GLU A 12 10.57 8.52 -19.99
CA GLU A 12 9.44 7.88 -19.32
C GLU A 12 9.79 6.49 -18.78
N GLN A 13 10.68 5.77 -19.47
CA GLN A 13 11.16 4.47 -19.03
C GLN A 13 11.98 4.57 -17.74
N ASP A 14 12.79 5.62 -17.57
CA ASP A 14 13.57 5.85 -16.34
C ASP A 14 12.64 6.09 -15.15
N LEU A 15 11.59 6.91 -15.37
CA LEU A 15 10.57 7.16 -14.36
C LEU A 15 9.82 5.88 -13.99
N GLN A 16 9.40 5.10 -14.99
CA GLN A 16 8.74 3.82 -14.77
C GLN A 16 9.65 2.87 -14.01
N ASN A 17 10.91 2.71 -14.41
CA ASN A 17 11.86 1.80 -13.75
C ASN A 17 12.07 2.18 -12.28
N TYR A 18 12.17 3.48 -11.98
CA TYR A 18 12.26 3.98 -10.61
C TYR A 18 11.02 3.61 -9.79
N PHE A 19 9.83 3.94 -10.28
CA PHE A 19 8.59 3.64 -9.56
C PHE A 19 8.33 2.14 -9.46
N LYS A 20 8.70 1.36 -10.48
CA LYS A 20 8.60 -0.09 -10.44
C LYS A 20 9.47 -0.67 -9.34
N ASN A 21 10.75 -0.31 -9.27
CA ASN A 21 11.64 -0.80 -8.21
C ASN A 21 11.18 -0.35 -6.83
N LEU A 22 10.66 0.88 -6.71
CA LEU A 22 10.10 1.41 -5.49
C LEU A 22 8.86 0.61 -5.04
N PHE A 23 7.95 0.29 -5.97
CA PHE A 23 6.76 -0.50 -5.66
C PHE A 23 7.07 -1.98 -5.43
N ASP A 24 8.07 -2.55 -6.08
CA ASP A 24 8.56 -3.89 -5.76
C ASP A 24 9.00 -3.95 -4.27
N LEU A 25 9.69 -2.91 -3.77
CA LEU A 25 10.04 -2.79 -2.34
C LEU A 25 8.80 -2.58 -1.45
N VAL A 26 7.89 -1.67 -1.83
CA VAL A 26 6.66 -1.42 -1.07
C VAL A 26 5.84 -2.70 -0.93
N TYR A 27 5.60 -3.44 -2.02
CA TYR A 27 4.84 -4.68 -1.99
C TYR A 27 5.51 -5.76 -1.14
N LEU A 28 6.85 -5.84 -1.13
CA LEU A 28 7.58 -6.75 -0.26
C LEU A 28 7.40 -6.39 1.23
N LEU A 29 7.51 -5.10 1.57
CA LEU A 29 7.31 -4.60 2.93
C LEU A 29 5.86 -4.79 3.40
N GLU A 30 4.89 -4.61 2.50
CA GLU A 30 3.48 -4.86 2.80
C GLU A 30 3.17 -6.34 3.02
N ALA A 31 3.78 -7.23 2.24
CA ALA A 31 3.66 -8.68 2.44
C ALA A 31 4.29 -9.14 3.75
N THR A 32 5.42 -8.53 4.10
CA THR A 32 6.08 -8.69 5.38
C THR A 32 5.17 -8.29 6.54
N GLN A 33 4.62 -7.07 6.49
CA GLN A 33 3.72 -6.54 7.51
C GLN A 33 2.46 -7.41 7.64
N ALA A 34 1.90 -7.89 6.52
CA ALA A 34 0.76 -8.79 6.53
C ALA A 34 1.08 -10.13 7.21
N LYS A 35 2.23 -10.76 6.90
CA LYS A 35 2.69 -12.00 7.56
C LYS A 35 2.80 -11.82 9.08
N ALA A 36 3.33 -10.69 9.52
CA ALA A 36 3.47 -10.38 10.93
C ALA A 36 2.11 -10.17 11.62
N LEU A 37 1.20 -9.47 10.96
CA LEU A 37 -0.15 -9.24 11.47
C LEU A 37 -0.96 -10.53 11.52
N ILE A 38 -0.81 -11.46 10.56
CA ILE A 38 -1.42 -12.80 10.62
C ILE A 38 -0.96 -13.53 11.90
N GLN A 39 0.34 -13.50 12.21
CA GLN A 39 0.84 -14.11 13.45
C GLN A 39 0.30 -13.39 14.69
N LEU A 40 0.18 -12.07 14.65
CA LEU A 40 -0.35 -11.29 15.76
C LEU A 40 -1.84 -11.55 15.99
N THR A 41 -2.65 -11.65 14.94
CA THR A 41 -4.10 -11.93 15.08
C THR A 41 -4.36 -13.32 15.64
N GLN A 42 -3.49 -14.30 15.34
CA GLN A 42 -3.57 -15.65 15.90
C GLN A 42 -3.14 -15.70 17.37
N ASN A 43 -2.04 -15.01 17.73
CA ASN A 43 -1.44 -15.12 19.06
C ASN A 43 -1.95 -14.10 20.08
N LYS A 44 -2.24 -12.86 19.64
CA LYS A 44 -2.61 -11.69 20.47
C LYS A 44 -3.63 -10.79 19.76
N PRO A 45 -4.83 -11.29 19.43
CA PRO A 45 -5.82 -10.56 18.63
C PRO A 45 -6.26 -9.23 19.24
N GLU A 46 -6.26 -9.09 20.57
CA GLU A 46 -6.52 -7.83 21.26
C GLU A 46 -5.49 -6.73 20.99
N ARG A 47 -4.27 -7.08 20.57
CA ARG A 47 -3.27 -6.09 20.13
C ARG A 47 -3.40 -5.78 18.64
N ALA A 48 -3.89 -6.72 17.84
CA ALA A 48 -4.04 -6.51 16.40
C ALA A 48 -5.06 -5.40 16.07
N VAL A 49 -6.04 -5.15 16.94
CA VAL A 49 -7.02 -4.05 16.80
C VAL A 49 -6.38 -2.66 16.77
N ASP A 50 -5.16 -2.51 17.30
CA ASP A 50 -4.45 -1.22 17.33
C ASP A 50 -3.75 -0.92 15.99
N PHE A 51 -3.52 -1.95 15.18
CA PHE A 51 -2.76 -1.87 13.92
C PHE A 51 -3.63 -2.06 12.68
N LEU A 52 -4.87 -2.54 12.80
CA LEU A 52 -5.73 -2.83 11.67
C LEU A 52 -6.96 -1.94 11.66
N ALA A 53 -7.20 -1.31 10.51
CA ALA A 53 -8.46 -0.66 10.19
C ALA A 53 -8.95 -1.12 8.82
N LYS A 54 -10.24 -0.93 8.58
CA LYS A 54 -10.86 -1.14 7.27
C LYS A 54 -11.17 0.21 6.64
N ILE A 55 -10.88 0.36 5.36
CA ILE A 55 -11.27 1.54 4.59
C ILE A 55 -12.40 1.19 3.62
N THR A 56 -13.45 2.01 3.62
CA THR A 56 -14.58 1.88 2.69
C THR A 56 -14.83 3.19 1.99
N THR A 57 -15.48 3.15 0.83
CA THR A 57 -15.83 4.36 0.07
C THR A 57 -17.33 4.35 -0.21
N ASP A 58 -18.00 5.46 0.06
CA ASP A 58 -19.41 5.61 -0.26
C ASP A 58 -19.67 6.03 -1.72
N SER A 59 -20.94 6.13 -2.12
CA SER A 59 -21.33 6.51 -3.49
C SER A 59 -20.92 7.94 -3.88
N SER A 60 -20.63 8.82 -2.91
CA SER A 60 -20.14 10.18 -3.13
C SER A 60 -18.61 10.25 -3.33
N GLY A 61 -17.92 9.12 -3.15
CA GLY A 61 -16.47 9.01 -3.20
C GLY A 61 -15.79 9.40 -1.88
N GLN A 62 -16.52 9.41 -0.77
CA GLN A 62 -15.96 9.75 0.54
C GLN A 62 -15.42 8.50 1.23
N ASN A 63 -14.17 8.55 1.69
CA ASN A 63 -13.59 7.45 2.45
C ASN A 63 -14.08 7.45 3.91
N ASN A 64 -14.26 6.27 4.49
CA ASN A 64 -14.51 6.05 5.91
C ASN A 64 -13.53 5.02 6.43
N ILE A 65 -12.85 5.34 7.54
CA ILE A 65 -11.89 4.46 8.19
C ILE A 65 -12.55 3.86 9.43
N GLN A 66 -12.81 2.57 9.39
CA GLN A 66 -13.54 1.84 10.41
C GLN A 66 -12.55 1.15 11.36
N LYS A 67 -12.75 1.39 12.66
CA LYS A 67 -12.06 0.63 13.71
C LYS A 67 -12.61 -0.78 13.72
N LEU A 68 -11.72 -1.77 13.74
CA LEU A 68 -12.09 -3.16 13.89
C LEU A 68 -12.01 -3.56 15.37
N ASN A 69 -12.96 -4.35 15.83
CA ASN A 69 -12.90 -5.00 17.14
C ASN A 69 -12.30 -6.42 17.04
N LYS A 70 -12.00 -7.01 18.20
CA LYS A 70 -11.38 -8.33 18.30
C LYS A 70 -12.18 -9.43 17.58
N GLU A 71 -13.49 -9.41 17.70
CA GLU A 71 -14.36 -10.43 17.10
C GLU A 71 -14.51 -10.24 15.59
N GLU A 72 -14.49 -8.99 15.10
CA GLU A 72 -14.36 -8.70 13.68
C GLU A 72 -13.05 -9.23 13.12
N ILE A 73 -11.91 -8.92 13.74
CA ILE A 73 -10.60 -9.39 13.29
C ILE A 73 -10.54 -10.92 13.21
N LYS A 74 -11.06 -11.63 14.22
CA LYS A 74 -11.14 -13.09 14.19
C LYS A 74 -11.99 -13.60 13.04
N ARG A 75 -13.14 -12.96 12.78
CA ARG A 75 -14.05 -13.34 11.67
C ARG A 75 -13.44 -13.12 10.29
N LEU A 76 -12.49 -12.18 10.15
CA LEU A 76 -11.76 -11.99 8.89
C LEU A 76 -10.91 -13.20 8.51
N ASN A 77 -10.53 -14.05 9.48
CA ASN A 77 -9.75 -15.28 9.27
C ASN A 77 -8.54 -15.05 8.33
N LEU A 78 -7.66 -14.12 8.71
CA LEU A 78 -6.52 -13.71 7.88
C LEU A 78 -5.48 -14.83 7.81
N ASN A 79 -5.25 -15.38 6.63
CA ASN A 79 -4.29 -16.47 6.36
C ASN A 79 -3.25 -16.10 5.31
N SER A 80 -3.51 -15.08 4.51
CA SER A 80 -2.66 -14.62 3.42
C SER A 80 -2.80 -13.12 3.21
N ILE A 81 -1.86 -12.51 2.50
CA ILE A 81 -1.96 -11.08 2.13
C ILE A 81 -3.20 -10.79 1.27
N ASN A 82 -3.70 -11.78 0.52
CA ASN A 82 -4.90 -11.61 -0.29
C ASN A 82 -6.11 -11.29 0.58
N ASP A 83 -6.19 -11.84 1.79
CA ASP A 83 -7.29 -11.57 2.72
C ASP A 83 -7.31 -10.10 3.16
N PHE A 84 -6.14 -9.45 3.23
CA PHE A 84 -6.05 -8.01 3.53
C PHE A 84 -6.56 -7.17 2.37
N VAL A 85 -6.26 -7.55 1.13
CA VAL A 85 -6.77 -6.90 -0.08
C VAL A 85 -8.29 -7.09 -0.19
N ASP A 86 -8.77 -8.31 0.03
CA ASP A 86 -10.18 -8.65 -0.09
C ASP A 86 -11.05 -7.91 0.92
N ASN A 87 -10.55 -7.75 2.14
CA ASN A 87 -11.25 -7.07 3.21
C ASN A 87 -11.00 -5.56 3.29
N ASP A 88 -10.27 -4.99 2.33
CA ASP A 88 -9.92 -3.56 2.28
C ASP A 88 -9.26 -3.06 3.57
N LEU A 89 -8.27 -3.83 4.03
CA LEU A 89 -7.51 -3.51 5.24
C LEU A 89 -6.38 -2.52 4.94
N ILE A 90 -6.07 -1.71 5.94
CA ILE A 90 -4.90 -0.83 5.98
C ILE A 90 -4.18 -1.01 7.30
N ILE A 91 -2.88 -0.72 7.32
CA ILE A 91 -2.20 -0.53 8.59
C ILE A 91 -2.64 0.80 9.19
N PHE A 92 -3.05 0.76 10.44
CA PHE A 92 -3.52 1.94 11.16
C PHE A 92 -2.50 2.33 12.22
N THR A 93 -2.07 3.58 12.16
CA THR A 93 -1.38 4.26 13.25
C THR A 93 -1.89 5.69 13.22
N PRO A 94 -2.57 6.17 14.27
CA PRO A 94 -3.15 7.50 14.28
C PRO A 94 -2.14 8.56 13.84
N THR A 95 -2.55 9.45 12.95
CA THR A 95 -1.79 10.66 12.62
C THR A 95 -2.73 11.86 12.65
N ASN A 96 -2.20 13.06 12.41
CA ASN A 96 -3.04 14.25 12.25
C ASN A 96 -4.04 14.11 11.10
N THR A 97 -3.72 13.30 10.09
CA THR A 97 -4.50 13.12 8.86
C THR A 97 -5.28 11.80 8.81
N LEU A 98 -4.78 10.74 9.44
CA LEU A 98 -5.41 9.41 9.47
C LEU A 98 -6.11 9.19 10.81
N LYS A 99 -7.44 9.28 10.80
CA LYS A 99 -8.30 9.09 11.98
C LYS A 99 -9.47 8.19 11.64
N TYR A 100 -10.05 7.53 12.64
CA TYR A 100 -11.29 6.79 12.46
C TYR A 100 -12.45 7.71 12.06
N GLY A 101 -13.42 7.15 11.34
CA GLY A 101 -14.62 7.83 10.87
C GLY A 101 -14.52 8.37 9.45
N ILE A 102 -15.50 9.20 9.09
CA ILE A 102 -15.65 9.77 7.76
C ILE A 102 -14.51 10.77 7.50
N GLN A 103 -13.82 10.57 6.40
CA GLN A 103 -12.72 11.42 5.95
C GLN A 103 -13.28 12.61 5.18
N ARG A 104 -12.70 13.80 5.36
CA ARG A 104 -13.03 14.99 4.57
C ARG A 104 -12.62 14.77 3.12
N LYS A 105 -13.51 15.03 2.18
CA LYS A 105 -13.21 14.97 0.75
C LYS A 105 -12.28 16.11 0.32
N ASP A 106 -11.47 15.87 -0.71
CA ASP A 106 -10.58 16.85 -1.34
C ASP A 106 -9.56 17.44 -0.36
N TRP A 107 -9.03 16.61 0.54
CA TRP A 107 -8.10 17.05 1.57
C TRP A 107 -6.64 16.68 1.25
N TYR A 108 -5.71 17.32 1.95
CA TYR A 108 -4.27 17.08 1.84
C TYR A 108 -3.82 15.85 2.63
N TYR A 109 -4.46 14.70 2.35
CA TYR A 109 -4.05 13.43 2.94
C TYR A 109 -2.68 13.02 2.42
N GLN A 110 -1.75 12.83 3.36
CA GLN A 110 -0.48 12.16 3.08
C GLN A 110 -0.66 10.66 3.28
N ILE A 111 -0.35 9.89 2.24
CA ILE A 111 -0.28 8.42 2.33
C ILE A 111 1.18 8.06 2.55
N PRO A 112 1.58 7.65 3.77
CA PRO A 112 2.95 7.30 4.02
C PRO A 112 3.30 6.05 3.20
N MET A 113 4.33 6.17 2.35
CA MET A 113 4.66 5.15 1.35
C MET A 113 4.97 3.76 1.94
N PHE A 114 5.53 3.70 3.15
CA PHE A 114 5.91 2.45 3.82
C PHE A 114 4.91 1.97 4.87
N LYS A 115 3.78 2.68 5.03
CA LYS A 115 2.64 2.15 5.77
C LYS A 115 1.82 1.31 4.82
N ALA A 116 1.62 0.04 5.17
CA ALA A 116 0.86 -0.84 4.30
C ALA A 116 -0.54 -0.34 4.01
N PHE A 117 -0.85 -0.35 2.72
CA PHE A 117 -2.15 -0.04 2.18
C PHE A 117 -2.56 -1.18 1.26
N TRP A 118 -3.11 -2.25 1.83
CA TRP A 118 -3.57 -3.41 1.05
C TRP A 118 -4.89 -3.14 0.33
N ALA A 119 -5.70 -2.25 0.88
CA ALA A 119 -7.01 -1.91 0.35
C ALA A 119 -6.99 -1.35 -1.08
N THR A 120 -8.14 -1.45 -1.72
CA THR A 120 -8.48 -0.76 -2.98
C THR A 120 -9.65 0.20 -2.79
N ALA A 121 -10.48 -0.01 -1.74
CA ALA A 121 -11.68 0.74 -1.39
C ALA A 121 -12.59 1.00 -2.59
N GLU A 122 -12.91 -0.07 -3.31
CA GLU A 122 -13.73 -0.07 -4.51
C GLU A 122 -15.04 0.71 -4.29
N ASN A 123 -15.35 1.61 -5.23
CA ASN A 123 -16.62 2.31 -5.31
C ASN A 123 -17.26 2.05 -6.68
N LYS A 124 -18.17 1.08 -6.77
CA LYS A 124 -18.82 0.69 -8.03
C LYS A 124 -19.46 1.84 -8.81
N THR A 125 -19.84 2.91 -8.13
CA THR A 125 -20.57 4.05 -8.73
C THR A 125 -19.71 5.28 -9.00
N GLY A 126 -18.42 5.26 -8.65
CA GLY A 126 -17.57 6.44 -8.78
C GLY A 126 -16.13 6.26 -8.32
N SER A 127 -15.54 7.34 -7.80
CA SER A 127 -14.15 7.38 -7.38
C SER A 127 -13.93 6.58 -6.08
N PRO A 128 -12.77 5.89 -5.92
CA PRO A 128 -12.42 5.18 -4.68
C PRO A 128 -12.02 6.11 -3.51
N GLY A 129 -12.16 7.42 -3.67
CA GLY A 129 -11.88 8.43 -2.64
C GLY A 129 -10.39 8.70 -2.43
N ASP A 130 -10.08 9.81 -1.76
CA ASP A 130 -8.74 10.42 -1.73
C ASP A 130 -7.58 9.47 -1.39
N TYR A 131 -7.76 8.56 -0.43
CA TYR A 131 -6.70 7.63 -0.01
C TYR A 131 -6.41 6.59 -1.08
N SER A 132 -7.42 5.78 -1.43
CA SER A 132 -7.25 4.75 -2.43
C SER A 132 -6.95 5.33 -3.81
N PHE A 133 -7.53 6.49 -4.14
CA PHE A 133 -7.27 7.18 -5.40
C PHE A 133 -5.77 7.45 -5.60
N ARG A 134 -5.12 8.12 -4.64
CA ARG A 134 -3.69 8.43 -4.75
C ARG A 134 -2.83 7.17 -4.74
N ARG A 135 -3.14 6.20 -3.89
CA ARG A 135 -2.37 4.95 -3.80
C ARG A 135 -2.42 4.18 -5.13
N ILE A 136 -3.61 3.99 -5.68
CA ILE A 136 -3.82 3.30 -6.97
C ILE A 136 -3.12 4.04 -8.11
N ALA A 137 -3.18 5.37 -8.15
CA ALA A 137 -2.50 6.16 -9.18
C ALA A 137 -1.00 5.86 -9.25
N PHE A 138 -0.34 5.75 -8.09
CA PHE A 138 1.08 5.39 -8.02
C PHE A 138 1.36 3.91 -8.34
N GLU A 139 0.48 2.99 -7.94
CA GLU A 139 0.57 1.57 -8.32
C GLU A 139 0.49 1.41 -9.85
N LEU A 140 -0.42 2.14 -10.51
CA LEU A 140 -0.56 2.14 -11.97
C LEU A 140 0.63 2.81 -12.67
N LEU A 141 1.18 3.89 -12.10
CA LEU A 141 2.41 4.52 -12.61
C LEU A 141 3.58 3.53 -12.61
N ALA A 142 3.72 2.77 -11.52
CA ALA A 142 4.77 1.77 -11.37
C ALA A 142 4.62 0.61 -12.36
N ALA A 143 3.38 0.15 -12.58
CA ALA A 143 3.12 -0.99 -13.44
C ALA A 143 3.10 -0.65 -14.94
N PHE A 144 2.52 0.47 -15.32
CA PHE A 144 2.16 0.78 -16.70
C PHE A 144 2.74 2.10 -17.22
N CYS A 145 3.80 2.62 -16.60
CA CYS A 145 4.44 3.89 -16.94
C CYS A 145 3.52 5.10 -16.78
N TYR A 146 4.03 6.29 -17.13
CA TYR A 146 3.27 7.51 -16.99
C TYR A 146 2.08 7.48 -17.94
N GLN A 147 2.26 7.53 -19.25
CA GLN A 147 1.19 7.70 -20.24
C GLN A 147 0.08 6.65 -20.20
N LYS A 148 0.37 5.40 -19.85
CA LYS A 148 -0.61 4.29 -19.92
C LYS A 148 -1.15 3.81 -18.58
N GLY A 149 -0.62 4.35 -17.48
CA GLY A 149 -1.04 3.99 -16.13
C GLY A 149 -1.81 5.11 -15.45
N MET A 150 -1.09 6.13 -15.01
CA MET A 150 -1.61 7.15 -14.10
C MET A 150 -2.57 8.16 -14.76
N PRO A 151 -2.22 8.88 -15.85
CA PRO A 151 -3.11 9.82 -16.53
C PRO A 151 -4.45 9.21 -16.96
N PRO A 152 -4.51 8.01 -17.58
CA PRO A 152 -5.80 7.39 -17.89
C PRO A 152 -6.69 7.18 -16.65
N TYR A 153 -6.09 6.95 -15.49
CA TYR A 153 -6.80 6.76 -14.23
C TYR A 153 -7.23 8.06 -13.54
N VAL A 154 -6.33 9.05 -13.47
CA VAL A 154 -6.58 10.30 -12.73
C VAL A 154 -7.35 11.34 -13.54
N SER A 155 -7.58 11.09 -14.82
CA SER A 155 -8.28 11.99 -15.73
C SER A 155 -9.46 11.31 -16.40
N ASN A 156 -10.36 12.12 -16.95
CA ASN A 156 -11.51 11.64 -17.71
C ASN A 156 -11.15 11.35 -19.19
N MET A 157 -9.89 11.15 -19.55
CA MET A 157 -9.47 11.00 -20.96
C MET A 157 -10.07 9.77 -21.67
N MET A 158 -10.47 8.75 -20.92
CA MET A 158 -11.09 7.52 -21.45
C MET A 158 -12.63 7.58 -21.47
N LEU A 159 -13.21 8.74 -21.15
CA LEU A 159 -14.65 8.95 -21.13
C LEU A 159 -15.21 8.95 -22.57
N GLU A 160 -16.26 8.16 -22.77
CA GLU A 160 -16.93 8.08 -24.07
C GLU A 160 -17.89 9.25 -24.29
N PRO A 161 -18.07 9.73 -25.54
CA PRO A 161 -19.03 10.77 -25.85
C PRO A 161 -20.44 10.45 -25.31
N GLY A 162 -21.05 11.39 -24.62
CA GLY A 162 -22.39 11.23 -24.03
C GLY A 162 -22.42 10.53 -22.66
N LYS A 163 -21.28 10.08 -22.13
CA LYS A 163 -21.17 9.55 -20.77
C LYS A 163 -20.63 10.60 -19.81
N ASN A 164 -21.24 10.71 -18.62
CA ASN A 164 -20.82 11.69 -17.61
C ASN A 164 -19.71 11.19 -16.66
N ARG A 165 -19.56 9.86 -16.52
CA ARG A 165 -18.50 9.22 -15.71
C ARG A 165 -18.32 7.75 -16.09
N LEU A 166 -17.14 7.21 -15.81
CA LEU A 166 -16.89 5.77 -15.81
C LEU A 166 -17.13 5.19 -14.41
N THR A 167 -17.55 3.92 -14.34
CA THR A 167 -17.54 3.17 -13.08
C THR A 167 -16.11 2.76 -12.72
N TYR A 168 -15.89 2.39 -11.46
CA TYR A 168 -14.58 1.90 -10.99
C TYR A 168 -14.06 0.76 -11.86
N ASP A 169 -14.88 -0.26 -12.13
CA ASP A 169 -14.48 -1.41 -12.95
C ASP A 169 -14.19 -1.04 -14.40
N GLU A 170 -15.00 -0.16 -15.00
CA GLU A 170 -14.78 0.31 -16.38
C GLU A 170 -13.44 1.04 -16.53
N VAL A 171 -13.05 1.83 -15.53
CA VAL A 171 -11.74 2.50 -15.52
C VAL A 171 -10.62 1.46 -15.59
N PHE A 172 -10.62 0.45 -14.72
CA PHE A 172 -9.54 -0.55 -14.72
C PHE A 172 -9.59 -1.46 -15.94
N GLN A 173 -10.76 -1.88 -16.41
CA GLN A 173 -10.88 -2.68 -17.63
C GLN A 173 -10.29 -1.94 -18.84
N LYS A 174 -10.55 -0.64 -18.99
CA LYS A 174 -9.97 0.17 -20.06
C LYS A 174 -8.45 0.30 -19.91
N ILE A 175 -7.93 0.51 -18.70
CA ILE A 175 -6.48 0.57 -18.44
C ILE A 175 -5.80 -0.77 -18.72
N PHE A 176 -6.39 -1.88 -18.29
CA PHE A 176 -5.84 -3.21 -18.54
C PHE A 176 -5.86 -3.54 -20.04
N LYS A 177 -6.92 -3.15 -20.76
CA LYS A 177 -6.97 -3.28 -22.23
C LYS A 177 -5.91 -2.42 -22.92
N LEU A 178 -5.73 -1.17 -22.49
CA LEU A 178 -4.70 -0.26 -23.01
C LEU A 178 -3.28 -0.86 -22.89
N ASN A 179 -3.06 -1.66 -21.86
CA ASN A 179 -1.78 -2.31 -21.57
C ASN A 179 -1.72 -3.78 -22.01
N ASN A 180 -2.73 -4.30 -22.72
CA ASN A 180 -2.83 -5.69 -23.16
C ASN A 180 -2.68 -6.71 -22.01
N VAL A 181 -3.36 -6.47 -20.89
CA VAL A 181 -3.36 -7.34 -19.69
C VAL A 181 -4.77 -7.65 -19.15
N ASP A 182 -5.82 -7.33 -19.91
CA ASP A 182 -7.23 -7.59 -19.59
C ASP A 182 -7.61 -9.08 -19.55
N TYR A 183 -6.81 -9.94 -20.19
CA TYR A 183 -6.90 -11.38 -20.03
C TYR A 183 -6.36 -11.88 -18.68
N LYS A 184 -5.47 -11.10 -18.02
CA LYS A 184 -4.86 -11.47 -16.74
C LYS A 184 -5.66 -10.99 -15.53
N TYR A 185 -6.25 -9.79 -15.62
CA TYR A 185 -6.86 -9.11 -14.48
C TYR A 185 -8.28 -8.68 -14.82
N LYS A 186 -9.26 -9.04 -13.98
CA LYS A 186 -10.66 -8.63 -14.14
C LYS A 186 -11.01 -7.43 -13.27
N THR A 187 -10.43 -7.37 -12.08
CA THR A 187 -10.59 -6.28 -11.13
C THR A 187 -9.24 -5.70 -10.71
N PHE A 188 -9.24 -4.51 -10.10
CA PHE A 188 -8.01 -3.97 -9.52
C PHE A 188 -7.51 -4.81 -8.33
N LYS A 189 -8.41 -5.48 -7.59
CA LYS A 189 -8.02 -6.45 -6.54
C LYS A 189 -7.22 -7.62 -7.14
N ASP A 190 -7.63 -8.16 -8.28
CA ASP A 190 -6.88 -9.24 -8.96
C ASP A 190 -5.49 -8.78 -9.37
N PHE A 191 -5.40 -7.59 -9.96
CA PHE A 191 -4.13 -6.97 -10.33
C PHE A 191 -3.23 -6.81 -9.11
N LYS A 192 -3.74 -6.23 -8.01
CA LYS A 192 -2.96 -5.99 -6.79
C LYS A 192 -2.45 -7.28 -6.15
N LYS A 193 -3.29 -8.33 -6.07
CA LYS A 193 -2.87 -9.67 -5.63
C LYS A 193 -1.79 -10.27 -6.51
N ALA A 194 -1.89 -10.09 -7.83
CA ALA A 194 -0.88 -10.56 -8.76
C ALA A 194 0.46 -9.82 -8.58
N MET A 195 0.44 -8.52 -8.30
CA MET A 195 1.66 -7.76 -7.99
C MET A 195 2.37 -8.30 -6.75
N TYR A 196 1.63 -8.56 -5.66
CA TYR A 196 2.21 -9.20 -4.48
C TYR A 196 2.81 -10.56 -4.80
N LYS A 197 2.09 -11.39 -5.55
CA LYS A 197 2.57 -12.72 -5.97
C LYS A 197 3.85 -12.63 -6.80
N GLU A 198 3.92 -11.70 -7.75
CA GLU A 198 5.09 -11.50 -8.61
C GLU A 198 6.32 -11.07 -7.80
N VAL A 199 6.15 -10.11 -6.89
CA VAL A 199 7.23 -9.61 -6.04
C VAL A 199 7.75 -10.71 -5.11
N LEU A 200 6.85 -11.44 -4.44
CA LEU A 200 7.23 -12.56 -3.57
C LEU A 200 7.94 -13.68 -4.33
N ALA A 201 7.51 -14.00 -5.55
CA ALA A 201 8.19 -14.99 -6.39
C ALA A 201 9.59 -14.56 -6.87
N LYS A 202 9.87 -13.25 -6.84
CA LYS A 202 11.15 -12.65 -7.23
C LYS A 202 11.98 -12.21 -6.03
N GLN A 203 11.54 -12.46 -4.80
CA GLN A 203 12.21 -11.93 -3.60
C GLN A 203 13.70 -12.31 -3.54
N ASP A 204 14.06 -13.52 -3.96
CA ASP A 204 15.44 -14.01 -4.01
C ASP A 204 16.29 -13.36 -5.12
N LYS A 205 15.63 -12.71 -6.09
CA LYS A 205 16.23 -12.02 -7.24
C LYS A 205 16.23 -10.50 -7.10
N LEU A 206 15.49 -9.95 -6.14
CA LEU A 206 15.65 -8.55 -5.76
C LEU A 206 17.12 -8.37 -5.37
N LYS A 207 17.77 -7.32 -5.88
CA LYS A 207 19.20 -7.09 -5.62
C LYS A 207 19.45 -7.30 -4.14
N LYS A 208 20.30 -8.30 -3.81
CA LYS A 208 20.71 -8.51 -2.43
C LYS A 208 21.24 -7.18 -1.92
N ILE A 209 20.55 -6.65 -0.93
CA ILE A 209 21.11 -5.55 -0.15
C ILE A 209 22.19 -6.22 0.67
N ASN A 210 23.43 -6.18 0.16
CA ASN A 210 24.58 -6.80 0.80
C ASN A 210 24.86 -6.12 2.14
N ASP A 211 24.60 -4.80 2.21
CA ASP A 211 24.76 -3.95 3.38
C ASP A 211 23.55 -3.00 3.49
N PHE A 212 22.63 -3.28 4.42
CA PHE A 212 21.61 -2.32 4.85
C PHE A 212 21.98 -1.80 6.23
N ASN A 213 22.25 -0.51 6.32
CA ASN A 213 22.46 0.19 7.59
C ASN A 213 21.17 0.91 7.95
N TYR A 214 20.52 0.44 9.00
CA TYR A 214 19.40 1.14 9.61
C TYR A 214 19.85 1.75 10.93
N GLU A 215 19.81 3.07 11.00
CA GLU A 215 20.05 3.81 12.24
C GLU A 215 18.76 4.54 12.59
N TYR A 216 18.31 4.37 13.82
CA TYR A 216 17.27 5.21 14.39
C TYR A 216 17.67 5.64 15.78
N THR A 217 17.09 6.75 16.25
CA THR A 217 17.34 7.26 17.59
C THR A 217 16.15 6.97 18.48
N LYS A 218 16.36 6.28 19.61
CA LYS A 218 15.36 6.21 20.68
C LYS A 218 15.36 7.48 21.50
N PHE A 219 14.17 8.04 21.71
CA PHE A 219 13.93 9.15 22.64
C PHE A 219 13.01 8.67 23.76
N GLN A 220 13.36 8.99 25.01
CA GLN A 220 12.46 8.86 26.15
C GLN A 220 12.36 10.24 26.80
N GLY A 221 11.22 10.90 26.61
CA GLY A 221 11.10 12.34 26.87
C GLY A 221 12.06 13.15 25.99
N SER A 222 12.76 14.12 26.59
CA SER A 222 13.75 14.97 25.90
C SER A 222 15.11 14.29 25.72
N SER A 223 15.31 13.10 26.29
CA SER A 223 16.61 12.44 26.36
C SER A 223 16.77 11.41 25.24
N LYS A 224 17.87 11.51 24.50
CA LYS A 224 18.32 10.50 23.52
C LYS A 224 18.94 9.33 24.28
N ILE A 225 18.44 8.11 24.08
CA ILE A 225 18.83 6.98 24.92
C ILE A 225 19.74 5.98 24.21
N GLU A 226 19.61 5.79 22.90
CA GLU A 226 20.61 5.05 22.11
C GLU A 226 20.26 5.16 20.62
N THR A 227 21.29 5.11 19.77
CA THR A 227 21.14 4.89 18.32
C THR A 227 21.61 3.49 18.00
N PRO A 228 20.74 2.48 18.10
CA PRO A 228 21.11 1.16 17.63
C PRO A 228 21.28 1.22 16.10
N SER A 229 22.44 0.77 15.63
CA SER A 229 22.74 0.61 14.21
C SER A 229 22.63 -0.86 13.87
N PHE A 230 21.81 -1.19 12.87
CA PHE A 230 21.60 -2.56 12.44
C PHE A 230 22.22 -2.76 11.07
N TYR A 231 23.06 -3.80 10.99
CA TYR A 231 23.68 -4.28 9.78
C TYR A 231 23.00 -5.57 9.36
N PHE A 232 22.31 -5.56 8.23
CA PHE A 232 21.64 -6.75 7.74
C PHE A 232 22.27 -7.25 6.45
N LYS A 233 22.62 -8.54 6.44
CA LYS A 233 23.20 -9.25 5.28
C LYS A 233 22.16 -9.89 4.35
N ASN A 234 20.89 -10.00 4.78
CA ASN A 234 19.81 -10.64 4.04
C ASN A 234 18.46 -9.96 4.31
N VAL A 235 17.66 -9.75 3.26
CA VAL A 235 16.37 -9.03 3.32
C VAL A 235 15.35 -9.75 4.22
N ASP A 236 15.34 -11.07 4.26
CA ASP A 236 14.43 -11.83 5.13
C ASP A 236 14.68 -11.56 6.62
N LYS A 237 15.95 -11.35 7.00
CA LYS A 237 16.33 -10.97 8.36
C LYS A 237 16.04 -9.49 8.66
N ILE A 238 16.12 -8.60 7.67
CA ILE A 238 15.72 -7.19 7.79
C ILE A 238 14.25 -7.13 8.18
N VAL A 239 13.43 -7.85 7.44
CA VAL A 239 11.98 -7.97 7.62
C VAL A 239 11.64 -8.48 9.01
N GLU A 240 12.19 -9.61 9.45
CA GLU A 240 11.90 -10.17 10.78
C GLU A 240 12.38 -9.27 11.94
N GLU A 241 13.54 -8.63 11.81
CA GLU A 241 14.08 -7.73 12.83
C GLU A 241 13.38 -6.36 12.85
N ILE A 242 13.06 -5.78 11.69
CA ILE A 242 12.21 -4.58 11.59
C ILE A 242 10.83 -4.88 12.17
N LEU A 243 10.26 -6.06 11.93
CA LEU A 243 9.01 -6.45 12.57
C LEU A 243 9.18 -6.56 14.08
N LYS A 244 10.21 -7.28 14.58
CA LYS A 244 10.50 -7.34 16.02
C LYS A 244 10.65 -5.95 16.62
N GLU A 245 11.31 -5.02 15.94
CA GLU A 245 11.55 -3.67 16.44
C GLU A 245 10.36 -2.72 16.27
N ILE A 246 9.60 -2.76 15.17
CA ILE A 246 8.32 -2.03 15.05
C ILE A 246 7.35 -2.51 16.13
N PHE A 247 7.34 -3.83 16.40
CA PHE A 247 6.62 -4.40 17.52
C PHE A 247 7.23 -3.91 18.85
N ILE A 248 8.53 -3.99 19.10
CA ILE A 248 9.19 -3.60 20.37
C ILE A 248 9.07 -2.09 20.65
N ILE A 249 9.22 -1.23 19.65
CA ILE A 249 9.12 0.25 19.74
C ILE A 249 7.69 0.70 20.07
N HIS A 250 6.68 -0.14 19.82
CA HIS A 250 5.28 0.10 20.22
C HIS A 250 4.78 -0.89 21.29
N ILE A 251 5.66 -1.71 21.90
CA ILE A 251 5.35 -2.69 22.97
C ILE A 251 5.87 -2.23 24.35
N LEU A 252 6.73 -1.20 24.41
CA LEU A 252 7.11 -0.49 25.63
C LEU A 252 6.42 0.88 25.69
#